data_AF-A0A7Z0TGG6-F1
#
_entry.id   AF-A0A7Z0TGG6-F1
#
_cell.length_a   1.000
_cell.length_b   1.000
_cell.length_c   1.000
_cell.angle_alpha   90.00
_cell.angle_beta   90.00
_cell.angle_gamma   90.00
#
_symmetry.space_group_name_H-M   'P 1'
#
loop_
_entity.id
_entity.type
_entity.pdbx_description
1 polymer ?
#
loop_
_entity_poly.entity_id
_entity_poly.type
_entity_poly.pdbx_seq_one_letter_code
_entity_poly.pdbx_strand_id
1 'polypeptide(L)' 'MTGWLGGVAVRRTERGQVPIADFLCVVCGEHRRATGRQLVTDLMQSDPIGSHQSVCTGATTPLPTTSTHGREKDR' A
#
# COMPACT_ATOMS: atom_id res chain seq x y z
N MET A 1 -15.88 -8.70 -2.78
CA MET A 1 -15.11 -7.55 -2.28
C MET A 1 -13.64 -7.92 -2.29
N THR A 2 -12.88 -7.49 -3.30
CA THR A 2 -11.41 -7.54 -3.28
C THR A 2 -10.95 -6.42 -2.37
N GLY A 3 -10.84 -6.71 -1.08
CA GLY A 3 -10.46 -5.74 -0.06
C GLY A 3 -9.04 -5.25 -0.31
N TRP A 4 -8.90 -3.98 -0.68
CA TRP A 4 -7.67 -3.23 -0.50
C TRP A 4 -7.75 -2.53 0.86
N LEU A 5 -6.96 -3.02 1.80
CA LEU A 5 -6.69 -2.36 3.08
C LEU A 5 -5.18 -2.36 3.21
N GLY A 6 -4.51 -1.28 2.77
CA GLY A 6 -3.05 -1.06 2.91
C GLY A 6 -2.22 -2.35 3.02
N GLY A 7 -2.27 -3.20 2.00
CA GLY A 7 -2.03 -4.63 2.19
C GLY A 7 -1.53 -5.33 0.94
N VAL A 8 -1.00 -6.53 1.16
CA VAL A 8 -0.41 -7.36 0.11
C VAL A 8 -1.51 -7.96 -0.77
N ALA A 9 -1.40 -7.77 -2.07
CA ALA A 9 -2.19 -8.49 -3.06
C ALA A 9 -1.36 -9.65 -3.64
N VAL A 10 -1.76 -10.90 -3.39
CA VAL A 10 -1.22 -12.07 -4.08
C VAL A 10 -2.15 -12.44 -5.24
N ARG A 11 -1.58 -12.63 -6.45
CA ARG A 11 -2.31 -12.93 -7.69
C ARG A 11 -1.63 -14.06 -8.44
N ARG A 12 -2.31 -14.60 -9.46
CA ARG A 12 -1.80 -15.65 -10.36
C ARG A 12 -1.36 -16.91 -9.61
N THR A 13 -2.21 -17.38 -8.69
CA THR A 13 -1.95 -18.57 -7.84
C THR A 13 -2.43 -19.88 -8.47
N GLU A 14 -3.00 -19.83 -9.67
CA GLU A 14 -3.48 -21.01 -10.40
C GLU A 14 -2.33 -21.87 -10.94
N ARG A 15 -2.61 -23.14 -11.21
CA ARG A 15 -1.63 -24.11 -11.68
C ARG A 15 -1.05 -23.68 -13.04
N GLY A 16 0.28 -23.63 -13.13
CA GLY A 16 0.99 -23.20 -14.35
C GLY A 16 1.18 -21.69 -14.49
N GLN A 17 0.60 -20.88 -13.59
CA GLN A 17 0.86 -19.45 -13.56
C GLN A 17 2.05 -19.11 -12.65
N VAL A 18 2.73 -18.00 -12.96
CA VAL A 18 3.78 -17.43 -12.11
C VAL A 18 3.10 -16.53 -11.08
N PRO A 19 3.17 -16.87 -9.78
CA PRO A 19 2.51 -16.08 -8.74
C PRO A 19 3.20 -14.72 -8.60
N ILE A 20 2.41 -13.71 -8.24
CA ILE A 20 2.88 -12.34 -8.03
C ILE A 20 2.32 -11.86 -6.70
N ALA A 21 3.14 -11.18 -5.90
CA ALA A 21 2.71 -10.48 -4.71
C ALA A 21 3.11 -9.01 -4.80
N ASP A 22 2.16 -8.12 -4.59
CA ASP A 22 2.35 -6.67 -4.57
C ASP A 22 2.00 -6.16 -3.16
N PHE A 23 2.98 -5.64 -2.43
CA PHE A 23 2.77 -4.86 -1.21
C PHE A 23 2.70 -3.37 -1.58
N LEU A 24 1.65 -2.68 -1.15
CA LEU A 24 1.54 -1.23 -1.27
C LEU A 24 1.14 -0.61 0.06
N CYS A 25 1.97 0.31 0.56
CA CYS A 25 1.62 1.19 1.65
C CYS A 25 0.92 2.44 1.11
N VAL A 26 -0.38 2.58 1.37
CA VAL A 26 -1.14 3.77 0.95
C VAL A 26 -0.80 5.04 1.77
N VAL A 27 -0.05 4.88 2.85
CA VAL A 27 0.35 5.99 3.76
C VAL A 27 1.58 6.72 3.24
N CYS A 28 2.64 5.99 2.87
CA CYS A 28 3.90 6.57 2.39
C CYS A 28 4.15 6.33 0.89
N GLY A 29 3.36 5.47 0.24
CA GLY A 29 3.52 5.10 -1.17
C GLY A 29 4.51 3.97 -1.45
N GLU A 30 5.10 3.33 -0.43
CA GLU A 30 6.05 2.22 -0.62
C GLU A 30 5.40 1.07 -1.40
N HIS A 31 6.02 0.69 -2.52
CA HIS A 31 5.59 -0.44 -3.36
C HIS A 31 6.71 -1.48 -3.46
N ARG A 32 6.40 -2.71 -3.04
CA ARG A 32 7.30 -3.86 -3.21
C ARG A 32 6.59 -4.95 -3.98
N ARG A 33 7.23 -5.44 -5.05
CA ARG A 33 6.71 -6.52 -5.90
C ARG A 33 7.63 -7.74 -5.83
N ALA A 34 7.04 -8.90 -5.60
CA ALA A 34 7.68 -10.20 -5.74
C ALA A 34 7.01 -11.01 -6.85
N THR A 35 7.81 -11.65 -7.71
CA THR A 35 7.32 -12.48 -8.82
C THR A 35 7.97 -13.86 -8.75
N GLY A 36 7.18 -14.92 -8.84
CA GLY A 36 7.65 -16.30 -8.70
C GLY A 36 7.44 -16.85 -7.29
N ARG A 37 7.28 -18.18 -7.21
CA ARG A 37 6.76 -18.85 -6.01
C ARG A 37 7.65 -18.65 -4.78
N GLN A 38 8.96 -18.75 -4.96
CA GLN A 38 9.93 -18.55 -3.87
C GLN A 38 9.86 -17.12 -3.35
N LEU A 39 10.01 -16.13 -4.23
CA LEU A 39 10.01 -14.71 -3.86
C LEU A 39 8.69 -14.26 -3.23
N VAL A 40 7.55 -14.77 -3.70
CA VAL A 40 6.24 -14.52 -3.08
C VAL A 40 6.20 -15.10 -1.65
N THR A 41 6.72 -16.31 -1.47
CA THR A 41 6.77 -16.96 -0.15
C THR A 41 7.67 -16.17 0.79
N ASP A 42 8.87 -15.77 0.34
CA ASP A 42 9.82 -14.98 1.12
C ASP A 42 9.21 -13.63 1.53
N LEU A 43 8.53 -12.95 0.59
CA LEU A 43 7.83 -11.70 0.87
C LEU A 43 6.75 -11.90 1.94
N MET A 44 5.97 -12.99 1.89
CA MET A 44 4.92 -13.25 2.88
C MET A 44 5.51 -13.60 4.25
N GLN A 45 6.60 -14.37 4.27
CA GLN A 45 7.29 -14.76 5.50
C GLN A 45 7.94 -13.58 6.22
N SER A 46 8.34 -12.54 5.48
CA SER A 46 8.93 -11.32 6.07
C SER A 46 7.94 -10.42 6.82
N ASP A 47 6.65 -10.74 6.82
CA ASP A 47 5.57 -9.86 7.30
C ASP A 47 5.73 -8.43 6.77
N PRO A 48 5.48 -8.20 5.46
CA PRO A 48 5.85 -6.94 4.81
C PRO A 48 5.05 -5.75 5.35
N ILE A 49 3.87 -6.00 5.92
CA ILE A 49 3.07 -4.97 6.58
C ILE A 49 3.71 -4.62 7.94
N GLY A 50 3.89 -5.61 8.83
CA GLY A 50 4.46 -5.35 10.16
C GLY A 50 5.89 -4.82 10.10
N SER A 51 6.72 -5.37 9.21
CA SER A 51 8.08 -4.89 8.96
C SER A 51 8.07 -3.42 8.53
N HIS A 52 7.18 -3.04 7.60
CA HIS A 52 7.10 -1.67 7.13
C HIS A 52 6.50 -0.70 8.15
N GLN A 53 5.50 -1.12 8.94
CA GLN A 53 4.84 -0.28 9.95
C GLN A 53 5.84 0.36 10.91
N SER A 54 6.90 -0.37 11.28
CA SER A 54 7.94 0.12 12.21
C SER A 54 8.75 1.31 11.67
N VAL A 55 8.79 1.50 10.34
CA VAL A 55 9.60 2.54 9.66
C VAL A 55 8.75 3.52 8.85
N CYS A 56 7.43 3.34 8.81
CA CYS A 56 6.54 4.16 7.98
C CYS A 56 6.34 5.56 8.59
N THR A 57 7.08 6.55 8.10
CA THR A 57 7.00 7.95 8.57
C THR A 57 5.90 8.77 7.88
N GLY A 58 5.26 8.25 6.82
CA GLY A 58 4.23 8.96 6.05
C GLY A 58 2.91 9.24 6.80
N ALA A 59 2.69 8.63 7.96
CA ALA A 59 1.50 8.88 8.77
C ALA A 59 1.48 10.29 9.39
N THR A 60 2.64 10.96 9.45
CA THR A 60 2.80 12.31 10.01
C THR A 60 2.94 13.36 8.91
N THR A 61 2.09 13.30 7.88
CA THR A 61 1.80 14.51 7.10
C THR A 61 0.37 14.92 7.42
N PRO A 62 0.13 15.93 8.28
CA PRO A 62 -1.18 16.57 8.27
C PRO A 62 -1.40 17.08 6.85
N LEU A 63 -2.40 16.52 6.16
CA LEU A 63 -2.92 17.12 4.93
C LEU A 63 -3.16 18.62 5.21
N PRO A 64 -2.80 19.55 4.31
CA PRO A 64 -3.21 20.93 4.48
C PRO A 64 -4.74 20.93 4.50
N THR A 65 -5.32 21.18 5.67
CA THR A 65 -6.75 21.44 5.85
C THR A 65 -7.14 22.49 4.83
N THR A 66 -8.09 22.13 3.98
CA THR A 66 -8.76 23.00 3.02
C THR A 66 -8.82 24.44 3.53
N SER A 67 -8.03 25.32 2.90
CA SER A 67 -8.27 26.75 2.97
C SER A 67 -9.57 26.99 2.21
N THR A 68 -10.68 26.99 2.95
CA THR A 68 -11.95 27.55 2.51
C THR A 68 -11.70 29.01 2.20
N HIS A 69 -11.34 29.31 0.94
CA HIS A 69 -11.41 30.67 0.45
C HIS A 69 -12.90 31.03 0.36
N GLY A 70 -13.36 31.75 1.38
CA GLY A 70 -14.66 32.39 1.39
C GLY A 70 -14.78 33.27 0.14
N ARG A 71 -15.80 32.99 -0.67
CA ARG A 71 -16.29 33.96 -1.65
C ARG A 71 -16.87 35.12 -0.87
N GLU A 72 -16.11 36.20 -0.79
CA GLU A 72 -16.61 37.53 -0.51
C GLU A 72 -17.76 37.85 -1.47
N LYS A 73 -18.96 38.00 -0.91
CA LYS A 73 -20.16 38.48 -1.59
C LYS A 73 -20.48 39.85 -1.00
N ASP A 74 -19.91 40.89 -1.58
CA ASP A 74 -20.28 42.31 -1.39
C ASP A 74 -19.85 43.02 -2.67
N ARG A 75 -20.59 43.92 -3.32
CA ARG A 75 -21.93 44.48 -3.19
C ARG A 75 -22.20 45.23 -4.51
#